data_AF-A0A642C223-F1
#
_entry.id   AF-A0A642C223-F1
#
_cell.length_a   1.000
_cell.length_b   1.000
_cell.length_c   1.000
_cell.angle_alpha   90.00
_cell.angle_beta   90.00
_cell.angle_gamma   90.00
#
_symmetry.space_group_name_H-M   'P 1'
#
loop_
_entity.id
_entity.type
_entity.pdbx_description
1 polymer ?
#
loop_
_entity_poly.entity_id
_entity_poly.type
_entity_poly.pdbx_seq_one_letter_code
_entity_poly.pdbx_strand_id
1 'polypeptide(L)'
;RVLSGHDDGFHFMGCSGLLKIENCSWAGLMDDPINIHGTCSRIMEVLSPTRIKCKFMQDMSEGMEWGRPDETIGFIEHKTMRTVATGKMNKFEALNKAEFIIELSVPLPAGVEAGYVIENLTCTPDAEIRNCHFGSCRARGLLVSTPGKVIIENNVFESSGSAILIAGDANAWYESGAVKDVLIRNNDFRYPCNSSIYQFCEAVISIDPEIPTPEQKYPYHRNIRIMDNTFHLFDYPILFARSVNGLTFSSNTLIRDTTYQPYHYRKEGITLEACKSVVISNNKIEGDVLGRIVTIEKMKPSDVKISKNPFFKLKK
;
A
#
# COMPACT_ATOMS: atom_id res chain seq x y z
N ARG A 1 24.84 15.91 -12.33
CA ARG A 1 24.26 16.05 -10.97
C ARG A 1 23.90 14.66 -10.49
N VAL A 2 24.12 14.32 -9.21
CA VAL A 2 23.77 12.99 -8.67
C VAL A 2 22.29 12.93 -8.26
N LEU A 3 21.73 14.06 -7.81
CA LEU A 3 20.33 14.19 -7.43
C LEU A 3 19.53 14.96 -8.49
N SER A 4 18.28 14.54 -8.72
CA SER A 4 17.33 15.15 -9.64
C SER A 4 16.23 15.95 -8.92
N GLY A 5 15.78 15.50 -7.74
CA GLY A 5 14.75 16.14 -6.92
C GLY A 5 14.93 15.86 -5.42
N HIS A 6 14.36 16.70 -4.56
CA HIS A 6 14.48 16.59 -3.10
C HIS A 6 13.43 15.66 -2.47
N ASP A 7 12.34 15.41 -3.17
CA ASP A 7 11.19 14.63 -2.71
C ASP A 7 10.71 13.69 -3.84
N ASP A 8 9.44 13.28 -3.79
CA ASP A 8 8.78 12.41 -4.76
C ASP A 8 8.87 12.92 -6.21
N GLY A 9 8.75 12.00 -7.16
CA GLY A 9 8.62 12.32 -8.58
C GLY A 9 7.22 12.81 -8.91
N PHE A 10 6.25 11.90 -8.88
CA PHE A 10 4.83 12.20 -9.02
C PHE A 10 4.07 11.84 -7.74
N HIS A 11 3.42 12.83 -7.15
CA HIS A 11 2.62 12.66 -5.94
C HIS A 11 1.16 13.01 -6.21
N PHE A 12 0.29 12.00 -6.16
CA PHE A 12 -1.15 12.13 -6.42
C PHE A 12 -1.92 11.87 -5.13
N MET A 13 -2.52 12.94 -4.60
CA MET A 13 -3.34 12.87 -3.40
C MET A 13 -4.78 13.27 -3.71
N GLY A 14 -5.75 12.42 -3.35
CA GLY A 14 -7.17 12.73 -3.49
C GLY A 14 -7.63 12.96 -4.95
N CYS A 15 -7.00 12.28 -5.91
CA CYS A 15 -7.40 12.32 -7.32
C CYS A 15 -8.60 11.40 -7.61
N SER A 16 -9.25 11.56 -8.77
CA SER A 16 -10.30 10.65 -9.25
C SER A 16 -10.13 10.40 -10.75
N GLY A 17 -10.86 9.43 -11.30
CA GLY A 17 -10.72 9.03 -12.69
C GLY A 17 -9.55 8.05 -12.89
N LEU A 18 -8.77 8.25 -13.94
CA LEU A 18 -7.67 7.35 -14.33
C LEU A 18 -6.34 8.10 -14.34
N LEU A 19 -5.39 7.61 -13.55
CA LEU A 19 -3.98 7.98 -13.63
C LEU A 19 -3.27 7.02 -14.58
N LYS A 20 -2.94 7.51 -15.77
CA LYS A 20 -2.23 6.73 -16.79
C LYS A 20 -0.78 7.20 -16.91
N ILE A 21 0.15 6.38 -16.43
CA ILE A 21 1.58 6.69 -16.35
C ILE A 21 2.32 5.66 -17.18
N GLU A 22 2.81 6.06 -18.36
CA GLU A 22 3.42 5.15 -19.32
C GLU A 22 4.72 5.69 -19.87
N ASN A 23 5.69 4.80 -20.09
CA ASN A 23 6.96 5.11 -20.77
C ASN A 23 7.77 6.22 -20.07
N CYS A 24 7.71 6.27 -18.74
CA CYS A 24 8.46 7.22 -17.91
C CYS A 24 9.72 6.58 -17.30
N SER A 25 10.68 7.41 -16.90
CA SER A 25 11.87 6.97 -16.17
C SER A 25 12.21 7.97 -15.06
N TRP A 26 12.58 7.45 -13.89
CA TRP A 26 13.02 8.24 -12.75
C TRP A 26 14.37 7.72 -12.25
N ALA A 27 15.24 8.64 -11.87
CA ALA A 27 16.52 8.34 -11.22
C ALA A 27 16.99 9.55 -10.42
N GLY A 28 17.70 9.31 -9.33
CA GLY A 28 18.30 10.34 -8.48
C GLY A 28 17.32 11.17 -7.66
N LEU A 29 16.07 10.72 -7.50
CA LEU A 29 15.14 11.34 -6.55
C LEU A 29 15.55 11.01 -5.12
N MET A 30 15.21 11.92 -4.22
CA MET A 30 15.43 11.74 -2.79
C MET A 30 14.21 11.14 -2.10
N ASP A 31 13.05 10.99 -2.74
CA ASP A 31 11.96 10.13 -2.29
C ASP A 31 11.30 9.37 -3.47
N ASP A 32 10.14 8.78 -3.25
CA ASP A 32 9.51 7.84 -4.16
C ASP A 32 9.25 8.42 -5.58
N PRO A 33 9.62 7.71 -6.66
CA PRO A 33 9.21 8.10 -8.01
C PRO A 33 7.72 8.36 -8.18
N ILE A 34 6.85 7.57 -7.51
CA ILE A 34 5.40 7.75 -7.52
C ILE A 34 4.83 7.45 -6.13
N ASN A 35 3.97 8.35 -5.63
CA ASN A 35 3.07 8.12 -4.52
C ASN A 35 1.61 8.42 -4.91
N ILE A 36 0.70 7.46 -4.72
CA ILE A 36 -0.75 7.61 -4.99
C ILE A 36 -1.53 7.24 -3.75
N HIS A 37 -2.27 8.18 -3.16
CA HIS A 37 -3.07 7.92 -1.97
C HIS A 37 -4.25 8.88 -1.79
N GLY A 38 -5.12 8.57 -0.82
CA GLY A 38 -6.09 9.52 -0.27
C GLY A 38 -5.61 10.11 1.06
N THR A 39 -6.42 10.98 1.67
CA THR A 39 -6.09 11.58 2.96
C THR A 39 -7.12 11.19 4.02
N CYS A 40 -6.65 10.64 5.13
CA CYS A 40 -7.43 10.48 6.35
C CYS A 40 -7.52 11.84 7.08
N SER A 41 -8.67 12.12 7.69
CA SER A 41 -8.81 13.20 8.68
C SER A 41 -9.53 12.70 9.91
N ARG A 42 -9.21 13.27 11.09
CA ARG A 42 -9.78 12.77 12.34
C ARG A 42 -11.05 13.53 12.71
N ILE A 43 -12.08 12.82 13.15
CA ILE A 43 -13.27 13.42 13.76
C ILE A 43 -12.87 13.90 15.16
N MET A 44 -12.91 15.21 15.35
CA MET A 44 -12.59 15.84 16.63
C MET A 44 -13.82 15.97 17.51
N GLU A 45 -14.97 16.24 16.91
CA GLU A 45 -16.22 16.48 17.63
C GLU A 45 -17.44 16.16 16.74
N VAL A 46 -18.51 15.63 17.34
CA VAL A 46 -19.83 15.48 16.70
C VAL A 46 -20.70 16.66 17.14
N LEU A 47 -20.95 17.60 16.22
CA LEU A 47 -21.65 18.86 16.51
C LEU A 47 -23.17 18.73 16.46
N SER A 48 -23.66 17.83 15.61
CA SER A 48 -25.08 17.49 15.47
C SER A 48 -25.20 16.12 14.79
N PRO A 49 -26.41 15.54 14.65
CA PRO A 49 -26.59 14.28 13.93
C PRO A 49 -26.00 14.29 12.52
N THR A 50 -25.89 15.44 11.85
CA THR A 50 -25.38 15.54 10.48
C THR A 50 -24.09 16.33 10.36
N ARG A 51 -23.55 16.89 11.44
CA ARG A 51 -22.35 17.76 11.39
C ARG A 51 -21.24 17.23 12.27
N ILE A 52 -20.05 17.10 11.68
CA ILE A 52 -18.84 16.68 12.38
C ILE A 52 -17.73 17.71 12.17
N LYS A 53 -16.99 18.02 13.23
CA LYS A 53 -15.75 18.79 13.15
C LYS A 53 -14.59 17.82 12.94
N CYS A 54 -13.77 18.09 11.93
CA CYS A 54 -12.65 17.26 11.55
C CYS A 54 -11.35 18.06 11.52
N LYS A 55 -10.22 17.35 11.57
CA LYS A 55 -8.88 17.92 11.51
C LYS A 55 -7.94 17.09 10.62
N PHE A 56 -7.17 17.78 9.77
CA PHE A 56 -5.98 17.23 9.13
C PHE A 56 -4.92 16.96 10.19
N MET A 57 -4.44 15.71 10.26
CA MET A 57 -3.49 15.30 11.30
C MET A 57 -2.03 15.40 10.87
N GLN A 58 -1.78 15.47 9.56
CA GLN A 58 -0.48 15.78 8.99
C GLN A 58 -0.46 17.22 8.49
N ASP A 59 0.52 17.99 8.95
CA ASP A 59 0.66 19.43 8.66
C ASP A 59 0.83 19.69 7.15
N MET A 60 1.42 18.73 6.42
CA MET A 60 1.62 18.81 4.95
C MET A 60 0.33 18.63 4.15
N SER A 61 -0.77 18.19 4.77
CA SER A 61 -2.08 18.04 4.13
C SER A 61 -3.03 19.21 4.42
N GLU A 62 -2.62 20.17 5.25
CA GLU A 62 -3.47 21.27 5.67
C GLU A 62 -3.85 22.23 4.52
N GLY A 63 -5.02 22.86 4.65
CA GLY A 63 -5.49 23.91 3.75
C GLY A 63 -6.17 23.41 2.48
N MET A 64 -6.37 22.10 2.36
CA MET A 64 -7.04 21.50 1.20
C MET A 64 -8.56 21.51 1.35
N GLU A 65 -9.26 21.59 0.21
CA GLU A 65 -10.67 21.19 0.14
C GLU A 65 -10.73 19.67 0.34
N TRP A 66 -11.27 19.21 1.47
CA TRP A 66 -11.25 17.79 1.82
C TRP A 66 -12.22 16.94 0.96
N GLY A 67 -13.33 17.54 0.54
CA GLY A 67 -14.33 16.87 -0.30
C GLY A 67 -15.39 17.82 -0.82
N ARG A 68 -16.27 17.31 -1.68
CA ARG A 68 -17.33 18.06 -2.37
C ARG A 68 -18.71 17.43 -2.15
N PRO A 69 -19.81 18.19 -2.35
CA PRO A 69 -21.16 17.65 -2.25
C PRO A 69 -21.33 16.37 -3.08
N ASP A 70 -22.12 15.44 -2.56
CA ASP A 70 -22.40 14.09 -3.10
C ASP A 70 -21.23 13.08 -3.10
N GLU A 71 -20.01 13.49 -2.74
CA GLU A 71 -18.88 12.57 -2.59
C GLU A 71 -19.09 11.60 -1.41
N THR A 72 -18.61 10.38 -1.58
CA THR A 72 -18.79 9.30 -0.60
C THR A 72 -17.68 9.30 0.43
N ILE A 73 -18.06 9.23 1.70
CA ILE A 73 -17.15 9.23 2.85
C ILE A 73 -17.12 7.83 3.45
N GLY A 74 -15.92 7.32 3.75
CA GLY A 74 -15.71 6.17 4.61
C GLY A 74 -15.45 6.60 6.05
N PHE A 75 -16.07 5.94 7.02
CA PHE A 75 -15.80 6.14 8.45
C PHE A 75 -14.99 4.96 8.95
N ILE A 76 -13.78 5.21 9.43
CA ILE A 76 -12.80 4.20 9.82
C ILE A 76 -12.58 4.25 11.33
N GLU A 77 -12.64 3.08 11.97
CA GLU A 77 -12.18 2.93 13.36
C GLU A 77 -10.64 2.96 13.37
N HIS A 78 -10.08 3.92 14.10
CA HIS A 78 -8.68 4.31 14.03
C HIS A 78 -7.68 3.19 14.37
N LYS A 79 -7.96 2.33 15.35
CA LYS A 79 -7.00 1.30 15.81
C LYS A 79 -6.95 0.08 14.90
N THR A 80 -8.11 -0.29 14.35
CA THR A 80 -8.28 -1.47 13.50
C THR A 80 -8.18 -1.12 12.02
N MET A 81 -8.21 0.17 11.66
CA MET A 81 -8.28 0.68 10.29
C MET A 81 -9.47 0.13 9.50
N ARG A 82 -10.52 -0.31 10.20
CA ARG A 82 -11.71 -0.88 9.58
C ARG A 82 -12.69 0.23 9.21
N THR A 83 -13.06 0.31 7.93
CA THR A 83 -14.23 1.09 7.50
C THR A 83 -15.50 0.45 8.08
N VAL A 84 -16.13 1.12 9.06
CA VAL A 84 -17.32 0.61 9.76
C VAL A 84 -18.63 1.04 9.10
N ALA A 85 -18.61 2.16 8.38
CA ALA A 85 -19.77 2.72 7.71
C ALA A 85 -19.36 3.63 6.56
N THR A 86 -20.33 4.01 5.74
CA THR A 86 -20.17 5.03 4.69
C THR A 86 -21.26 6.07 4.81
N GLY A 87 -21.01 7.25 4.26
CA GLY A 87 -21.97 8.36 4.17
C GLY A 87 -21.75 9.18 2.92
N LYS A 88 -22.58 10.21 2.73
CA LYS A 88 -22.42 11.19 1.66
C LYS A 88 -22.21 12.58 2.24
N MET A 89 -21.32 13.34 1.62
CA MET A 89 -21.08 14.72 1.96
C MET A 89 -22.18 15.61 1.38
N ASN A 90 -22.68 16.55 2.18
CA ASN A 90 -23.57 17.64 1.74
C ASN A 90 -22.80 18.95 1.60
N LYS A 91 -21.93 19.27 2.57
CA LYS A 91 -21.20 20.55 2.61
C LYS A 91 -19.86 20.44 3.32
N PHE A 92 -18.87 21.19 2.82
CA PHE A 92 -17.56 21.38 3.43
C PHE A 92 -17.43 22.84 3.86
N GLU A 93 -16.92 23.07 5.07
CA GLU A 93 -16.71 24.39 5.64
C GLU A 93 -15.34 24.43 6.33
N ALA A 94 -14.36 25.08 5.71
CA ALA A 94 -13.06 25.29 6.34
C ALA A 94 -13.18 26.27 7.50
N LEU A 95 -12.64 25.90 8.68
CA LEU A 95 -12.55 26.79 9.85
C LEU A 95 -11.19 27.48 9.90
N ASN A 96 -10.13 26.73 9.58
CA ASN A 96 -8.76 27.20 9.39
C ASN A 96 -8.02 26.18 8.50
N LYS A 97 -6.69 26.27 8.41
CA LYS A 97 -5.90 25.35 7.58
C LYS A 97 -6.00 23.88 8.04
N ALA A 98 -6.07 23.65 9.35
CA ALA A 98 -6.09 22.31 9.92
C ALA A 98 -7.50 21.77 10.13
N GLU A 99 -8.44 22.62 10.54
CA GLU A 99 -9.77 22.20 10.98
C GLU A 99 -10.88 22.63 10.01
N PHE A 100 -11.89 21.76 9.88
CA PHE A 100 -13.04 21.97 9.01
C PHE A 100 -14.29 21.27 9.57
N ILE A 101 -15.45 21.64 9.05
CA ILE A 101 -16.72 20.97 9.32
C ILE A 101 -17.20 20.27 8.04
N ILE A 102 -17.64 19.03 8.20
CA ILE A 102 -18.42 18.33 7.20
C ILE A 102 -19.88 18.27 7.66
N GLU A 103 -20.78 18.61 6.76
CA GLU A 103 -22.19 18.28 6.86
C GLU A 103 -22.49 17.05 5.98
N LEU A 104 -23.15 16.05 6.55
CA LEU A 104 -23.56 14.83 5.88
C LEU A 104 -25.00 14.95 5.34
N SER A 105 -25.29 14.29 4.23
CA SER A 105 -26.63 14.29 3.62
C SER A 105 -27.68 13.55 4.47
N VAL A 106 -27.23 12.67 5.37
CA VAL A 106 -28.04 11.91 6.33
C VAL A 106 -27.32 11.88 7.68
N PRO A 107 -28.01 11.55 8.78
CA PRO A 107 -27.36 11.43 10.08
C PRO A 107 -26.14 10.49 10.08
N LEU A 108 -25.15 10.83 10.90
CA LEU A 108 -23.93 10.08 11.12
C LEU A 108 -24.28 8.62 11.48
N PRO A 109 -23.60 7.62 10.89
CA PRO A 109 -23.87 6.23 11.16
C PRO A 109 -23.75 5.91 12.66
N ALA A 110 -24.66 5.07 13.17
CA ALA A 110 -24.66 4.67 14.57
C ALA A 110 -23.32 4.02 14.98
N GLY A 111 -22.75 4.48 16.10
CA GLY A 111 -21.48 4.00 16.63
C GLY A 111 -20.23 4.72 16.10
N VAL A 112 -20.36 5.62 15.13
CA VAL A 112 -19.27 6.54 14.75
C VAL A 112 -19.25 7.70 15.74
N GLU A 113 -18.08 7.99 16.28
CA GLU A 113 -17.89 9.02 17.32
C GLU A 113 -16.56 9.79 17.12
N ALA A 114 -16.32 10.80 17.96
CA ALA A 114 -15.04 11.49 17.98
C ALA A 114 -13.89 10.51 18.21
N GLY A 115 -12.80 10.69 17.49
CA GLY A 115 -11.65 9.78 17.47
C GLY A 115 -11.61 8.85 16.26
N TYR A 116 -12.74 8.60 15.59
CA TYR A 116 -12.76 7.94 14.28
C TYR A 116 -12.08 8.81 13.22
N VAL A 117 -11.72 8.20 12.10
CA VAL A 117 -11.15 8.91 10.95
C VAL A 117 -12.05 8.78 9.75
N ILE A 118 -11.98 9.76 8.86
CA ILE A 118 -12.73 9.83 7.61
C ILE A 118 -11.79 9.73 6.43
N GLU A 119 -12.24 9.05 5.38
CA GLU A 119 -11.59 9.02 4.06
C GLU A 119 -12.60 9.40 2.97
N ASN A 120 -12.12 9.96 1.87
CA ASN A 120 -12.94 10.22 0.69
C ASN A 120 -12.87 9.05 -0.29
N LEU A 121 -13.96 8.30 -0.41
CA LEU A 121 -14.07 7.11 -1.27
C LEU A 121 -14.44 7.45 -2.73
N THR A 122 -14.76 8.71 -3.04
CA THR A 122 -14.97 9.16 -4.42
C THR A 122 -13.64 9.57 -5.07
N CYS A 123 -12.75 10.18 -4.30
CA CYS A 123 -11.40 10.58 -4.73
C CYS A 123 -10.41 9.40 -4.65
N THR A 124 -10.72 8.33 -5.38
CA THR A 124 -9.95 7.09 -5.42
C THR A 124 -9.70 6.68 -6.88
N PRO A 125 -8.57 7.11 -7.49
CA PRO A 125 -8.38 6.92 -8.93
C PRO A 125 -8.05 5.47 -9.26
N ASP A 126 -8.45 5.02 -10.45
CA ASP A 126 -7.81 3.90 -11.12
C ASP A 126 -6.39 4.31 -11.52
N ALA A 127 -5.46 3.36 -11.56
CA ALA A 127 -4.07 3.62 -11.92
C ALA A 127 -3.52 2.57 -12.87
N GLU A 128 -2.93 3.02 -13.98
CA GLU A 128 -2.20 2.18 -14.94
C GLU A 128 -0.77 2.68 -15.03
N ILE A 129 0.18 1.87 -14.56
CA ILE A 129 1.61 2.15 -14.54
C ILE A 129 2.31 1.12 -15.42
N ARG A 130 2.76 1.55 -16.61
CA ARG A 130 3.23 0.63 -17.66
C ARG A 130 4.51 1.07 -18.34
N ASN A 131 5.38 0.11 -18.63
CA ASN A 131 6.60 0.32 -19.41
C ASN A 131 7.51 1.42 -18.83
N CYS A 132 7.50 1.56 -17.50
CA CYS A 132 8.30 2.56 -16.79
C CYS A 132 9.61 1.95 -16.26
N HIS A 133 10.59 2.81 -16.03
CA HIS A 133 11.85 2.47 -15.36
C HIS A 133 11.99 3.24 -14.04
N PHE A 134 11.84 2.53 -12.93
CA PHE A 134 12.09 3.01 -11.58
C PHE A 134 13.56 2.78 -11.26
N GLY A 135 14.41 3.71 -11.67
CA GLY A 135 15.85 3.67 -11.44
C GLY A 135 16.24 3.95 -9.98
N SER A 136 17.53 4.16 -9.76
CA SER A 136 18.08 4.37 -8.41
C SER A 136 17.58 5.69 -7.80
N CYS A 137 16.68 5.58 -6.82
CA CYS A 137 16.19 6.65 -5.97
C CYS A 137 16.29 6.23 -4.49
N ARG A 138 16.37 7.21 -3.58
CA ARG A 138 15.81 7.06 -2.23
C ARG A 138 14.30 7.33 -2.39
N ALA A 139 13.35 6.64 -1.78
CA ALA A 139 13.42 5.47 -0.91
C ALA A 139 12.75 4.26 -1.58
N ARG A 140 11.42 4.23 -1.71
CA ARG A 140 10.69 3.15 -2.41
C ARG A 140 10.70 3.41 -3.92
N GLY A 141 10.26 2.41 -4.70
CA GLY A 141 10.03 2.59 -6.13
C GLY A 141 8.65 3.17 -6.43
N LEU A 142 7.60 2.47 -6.01
CA LEU A 142 6.20 2.87 -6.17
C LEU A 142 5.47 2.72 -4.84
N LEU A 143 4.93 3.83 -4.32
CA LEU A 143 3.98 3.83 -3.21
C LEU A 143 2.56 4.00 -3.76
N VAL A 144 1.69 3.02 -3.54
CA VAL A 144 0.33 3.05 -4.11
C VAL A 144 -0.72 2.48 -3.17
N SER A 145 -1.65 3.33 -2.79
CA SER A 145 -2.74 3.09 -1.86
C SER A 145 -4.01 3.74 -2.40
N THR A 146 -4.67 3.10 -3.37
CA THR A 146 -5.97 3.55 -3.89
C THR A 146 -6.98 2.40 -3.96
N PRO A 147 -8.24 2.62 -3.54
CA PRO A 147 -9.34 1.68 -3.74
C PRO A 147 -9.71 1.42 -5.21
N GLY A 148 -9.33 2.33 -6.12
CA GLY A 148 -9.47 2.11 -7.56
C GLY A 148 -8.66 0.89 -8.04
N LYS A 149 -8.90 0.47 -9.27
CA LYS A 149 -8.16 -0.62 -9.89
C LYS A 149 -6.75 -0.18 -10.22
N VAL A 150 -5.76 -0.97 -9.78
CA VAL A 150 -4.34 -0.68 -10.02
C VAL A 150 -3.73 -1.76 -10.91
N ILE A 151 -3.07 -1.34 -11.99
CA ILE A 151 -2.29 -2.20 -12.87
C ILE A 151 -0.85 -1.70 -12.93
N ILE A 152 0.09 -2.55 -12.51
CA ILE A 152 1.53 -2.31 -12.53
C ILE A 152 2.13 -3.39 -13.44
N GLU A 153 2.43 -3.02 -14.68
CA GLU A 153 2.78 -4.00 -15.71
C GLU A 153 3.96 -3.59 -16.60
N ASN A 154 4.86 -4.53 -16.90
CA ASN A 154 6.02 -4.33 -17.78
C ASN A 154 6.99 -3.22 -17.31
N ASN A 155 7.12 -3.01 -15.99
CA ASN A 155 8.06 -2.02 -15.45
C ASN A 155 9.37 -2.68 -15.02
N VAL A 156 10.42 -1.87 -14.95
CA VAL A 156 11.73 -2.26 -14.39
C VAL A 156 11.95 -1.51 -13.08
N PHE A 157 12.33 -2.22 -12.01
CA PHE A 157 12.60 -1.65 -10.70
C PHE A 157 14.05 -1.88 -10.26
N GLU A 158 14.69 -0.81 -9.79
CA GLU A 158 16.06 -0.74 -9.25
C GLU A 158 16.12 0.14 -7.98
N SER A 159 15.03 0.22 -7.23
CA SER A 159 14.89 1.07 -6.04
C SER A 159 15.73 0.57 -4.86
N SER A 160 16.26 1.48 -4.03
CA SER A 160 17.04 1.08 -2.86
C SER A 160 16.19 0.53 -1.70
N GLY A 161 14.95 0.97 -1.55
CA GLY A 161 13.93 0.34 -0.69
C GLY A 161 13.05 -0.64 -1.46
N SER A 162 11.87 -0.97 -0.90
CA SER A 162 10.87 -1.79 -1.60
C SER A 162 10.57 -1.23 -2.97
N ALA A 163 10.59 -2.09 -3.98
CA ALA A 163 10.20 -1.74 -5.34
C ALA A 163 8.76 -1.26 -5.39
N ILE A 164 7.89 -1.93 -4.64
CA ILE A 164 6.49 -1.54 -4.49
C ILE A 164 6.17 -1.59 -3.00
N LEU A 165 5.62 -0.50 -2.48
CA LEU A 165 4.99 -0.42 -1.18
C LEU A 165 3.49 -0.13 -1.37
N ILE A 166 2.65 -1.00 -0.82
CA ILE A 166 1.21 -0.75 -0.67
C ILE A 166 1.00 -0.51 0.83
N ALA A 167 0.64 0.72 1.17
CA ALA A 167 0.57 1.17 2.56
C ALA A 167 -0.86 1.57 2.94
N GLY A 168 -0.96 2.32 4.02
CA GLY A 168 -2.17 2.99 4.45
C GLY A 168 -2.20 3.10 5.96
N ASP A 169 -2.54 4.27 6.46
CA ASP A 169 -2.56 4.54 7.87
C ASP A 169 -3.52 5.68 8.24
N ALA A 170 -3.80 5.76 9.53
CA ALA A 170 -4.43 6.91 10.15
C ALA A 170 -3.81 7.18 11.52
N ASN A 171 -2.50 6.92 11.65
CA ASN A 171 -1.78 6.90 12.91
C ASN A 171 -0.50 7.75 12.86
N ALA A 172 0.15 7.81 11.69
CA ALA A 172 1.35 8.57 11.42
C ALA A 172 1.13 9.50 10.22
N TRP A 173 1.14 8.99 8.98
CA TRP A 173 1.03 9.77 7.75
C TRP A 173 -0.41 10.14 7.36
N TYR A 174 -1.42 9.46 7.91
CA TYR A 174 -2.82 9.67 7.57
C TYR A 174 -3.07 9.54 6.05
N GLU A 175 -2.35 8.63 5.40
CA GLU A 175 -2.56 8.31 3.99
C GLU A 175 -3.58 7.17 3.88
N SER A 176 -4.76 7.49 3.37
CA SER A 176 -5.83 6.51 3.18
C SER A 176 -5.69 5.77 1.86
N GLY A 177 -6.48 4.71 1.71
CA GLY A 177 -6.70 4.09 0.39
C GLY A 177 -6.48 2.59 0.36
N ALA A 178 -7.28 1.87 1.16
CA ALA A 178 -7.35 0.42 1.12
C ALA A 178 -7.53 -0.12 -0.31
N VAL A 179 -6.49 -0.72 -0.89
CA VAL A 179 -6.55 -1.29 -2.24
C VAL A 179 -7.58 -2.42 -2.35
N LYS A 180 -8.28 -2.48 -3.50
CA LYS A 180 -9.38 -3.43 -3.74
C LYS A 180 -9.16 -4.36 -4.93
N ASP A 181 -8.30 -4.01 -5.88
CA ASP A 181 -7.89 -4.84 -7.00
C ASP A 181 -6.54 -4.33 -7.52
N VAL A 182 -5.49 -5.09 -7.28
CA VAL A 182 -4.13 -4.77 -7.73
C VAL A 182 -3.58 -5.92 -8.56
N LEU A 183 -3.12 -5.62 -9.76
CA LEU A 183 -2.37 -6.53 -10.62
C LEU A 183 -0.94 -6.03 -10.78
N ILE A 184 0.02 -6.81 -10.28
CA ILE A 184 1.46 -6.61 -10.48
C ILE A 184 1.95 -7.75 -11.36
N ARG A 185 2.23 -7.45 -12.64
CA ARG A 185 2.51 -8.47 -13.64
C ARG A 185 3.62 -8.13 -14.62
N ASN A 186 4.40 -9.13 -15.05
CA ASN A 186 5.44 -8.96 -16.07
C ASN A 186 6.47 -7.86 -15.75
N ASN A 187 6.69 -7.54 -14.47
CA ASN A 187 7.72 -6.59 -14.06
C ASN A 187 9.06 -7.29 -13.85
N ASP A 188 10.15 -6.53 -14.03
CA ASP A 188 11.52 -6.94 -13.76
C ASP A 188 12.03 -6.24 -12.49
N PHE A 189 12.06 -6.97 -11.37
CA PHE A 189 12.60 -6.50 -10.10
C PHE A 189 14.08 -6.85 -10.02
N ARG A 190 14.95 -5.88 -10.27
CA ARG A 190 16.40 -6.12 -10.37
C ARG A 190 17.06 -6.16 -9.00
N TYR A 191 18.31 -6.63 -8.98
CA TYR A 191 19.09 -6.85 -7.77
C TYR A 191 19.21 -5.65 -6.80
N PRO A 192 19.09 -4.37 -7.19
CA PRO A 192 19.12 -3.29 -6.21
C PRO A 192 17.86 -3.20 -5.35
N CYS A 193 16.75 -3.81 -5.76
CA CYS A 193 15.48 -3.74 -5.04
C CYS A 193 15.66 -4.16 -3.58
N ASN A 194 15.30 -3.25 -2.67
CA ASN A 194 15.43 -3.44 -1.23
C ASN A 194 16.89 -3.71 -0.78
N SER A 195 17.82 -2.90 -1.26
CA SER A 195 19.24 -2.90 -0.85
C SER A 195 19.58 -2.07 0.39
N SER A 196 18.61 -1.32 0.93
CA SER A 196 18.77 -0.43 2.09
C SER A 196 17.58 -0.54 3.04
N ILE A 197 17.76 -0.21 4.33
CA ILE A 197 16.64 -0.17 5.30
C ILE A 197 15.94 1.18 5.21
N TYR A 198 14.64 1.15 4.95
CA TYR A 198 13.72 2.29 5.04
C TYR A 198 12.45 1.90 5.78
N GLN A 199 11.66 2.89 6.19
CA GLN A 199 10.37 2.66 6.84
C GLN A 199 9.48 1.81 5.94
N PHE A 200 8.82 0.78 6.51
CA PHE A 200 7.89 -0.14 5.83
C PHE A 200 8.48 -0.94 4.66
N CYS A 201 9.81 -0.91 4.49
CA CYS A 201 10.52 -1.64 3.46
C CYS A 201 11.00 -3.01 3.97
N GLU A 202 10.04 -3.90 4.21
CA GLU A 202 10.26 -5.22 4.79
C GLU A 202 10.67 -6.30 3.76
N ALA A 203 10.42 -6.05 2.47
CA ALA A 203 10.80 -6.93 1.35
C ALA A 203 10.85 -6.20 -0.01
N VAL A 204 11.20 -6.90 -1.09
CA VAL A 204 11.15 -6.34 -2.46
C VAL A 204 9.76 -5.77 -2.78
N ILE A 205 8.69 -6.50 -2.43
CA ILE A 205 7.32 -5.96 -2.39
C ILE A 205 6.84 -5.98 -0.94
N SER A 206 6.46 -4.82 -0.43
CA SER A 206 5.84 -4.67 0.89
C SER A 206 4.37 -4.29 0.75
N ILE A 207 3.49 -5.01 1.44
CA ILE A 207 2.10 -4.63 1.66
C ILE A 207 1.96 -4.42 3.17
N ASP A 208 2.16 -3.21 3.63
CA ASP A 208 2.44 -2.92 5.04
C ASP A 208 1.64 -1.71 5.56
N PRO A 209 0.30 -1.82 5.70
CA PRO A 209 -0.48 -0.78 6.36
C PRO A 209 -0.14 -0.71 7.86
N GLU A 210 -0.16 0.50 8.40
CA GLU A 210 0.07 0.75 9.83
C GLU A 210 -1.24 0.60 10.61
N ILE A 211 -1.49 -0.63 11.05
CA ILE A 211 -2.69 -0.99 11.81
C ILE A 211 -2.27 -1.37 13.23
N PRO A 212 -2.55 -0.56 14.26
CA PRO A 212 -2.19 -0.86 15.65
C PRO A 212 -2.71 -2.22 16.14
N THR A 213 -3.95 -2.55 15.79
CA THR A 213 -4.59 -3.81 16.19
C THR A 213 -5.20 -4.50 14.96
N PRO A 214 -4.39 -5.20 14.14
CA PRO A 214 -4.88 -5.82 12.92
C PRO A 214 -5.80 -6.99 13.24
N GLU A 215 -7.01 -6.97 12.67
CA GLU A 215 -7.98 -8.04 12.81
C GLU A 215 -8.06 -8.88 11.54
N GLN A 216 -7.61 -10.14 11.59
CA GLN A 216 -7.67 -11.06 10.44
C GLN A 216 -9.10 -11.24 9.88
N LYS A 217 -10.14 -11.00 10.69
CA LYS A 217 -11.55 -11.05 10.26
C LYS A 217 -11.88 -9.94 9.26
N TYR A 218 -11.19 -8.80 9.34
CA TYR A 218 -11.42 -7.62 8.49
C TYR A 218 -10.09 -7.10 7.92
N PRO A 219 -9.47 -7.83 6.97
CA PRO A 219 -8.26 -7.36 6.32
C PRO A 219 -8.50 -6.02 5.61
N TYR A 220 -7.53 -5.11 5.72
CA TYR A 220 -7.60 -3.76 5.17
C TYR A 220 -7.53 -3.78 3.64
N HIS A 221 -6.57 -4.49 3.08
CA HIS A 221 -6.39 -4.65 1.65
C HIS A 221 -7.06 -5.93 1.13
N ARG A 222 -7.39 -5.94 -0.17
CA ARG A 222 -7.92 -7.16 -0.81
C ARG A 222 -7.57 -7.29 -2.28
N ASN A 223 -7.60 -8.55 -2.76
CA ASN A 223 -7.47 -8.93 -4.16
C ASN A 223 -6.19 -8.36 -4.82
N ILE A 224 -5.05 -8.78 -4.29
CA ILE A 224 -3.72 -8.41 -4.81
C ILE A 224 -3.13 -9.62 -5.54
N ARG A 225 -2.74 -9.43 -6.80
CA ARG A 225 -2.23 -10.47 -7.69
C ARG A 225 -0.84 -10.10 -8.19
N ILE A 226 0.16 -10.87 -7.76
CA ILE A 226 1.57 -10.71 -8.12
C ILE A 226 1.98 -11.92 -8.96
N MET A 227 2.01 -11.75 -10.28
CA MET A 227 2.16 -12.88 -11.20
C MET A 227 3.08 -12.62 -12.39
N ASP A 228 3.71 -13.68 -12.91
CA ASP A 228 4.55 -13.62 -14.11
C ASP A 228 5.68 -12.56 -14.04
N ASN A 229 6.14 -12.17 -12.85
CA ASN A 229 7.24 -11.22 -12.69
C ASN A 229 8.58 -11.96 -12.59
N THR A 230 9.67 -11.25 -12.88
CA THR A 230 11.04 -11.73 -12.67
C THR A 230 11.66 -10.98 -11.49
N PHE A 231 12.26 -11.72 -10.55
CA PHE A 231 12.94 -11.17 -9.39
C PHE A 231 14.40 -11.61 -9.39
N HIS A 232 15.32 -10.66 -9.44
CA HIS A 232 16.74 -10.86 -9.25
C HIS A 232 17.08 -10.59 -7.77
N LEU A 233 17.24 -11.65 -6.99
CA LEU A 233 17.26 -11.62 -5.54
C LEU A 233 18.67 -11.79 -5.00
N PHE A 234 19.18 -10.72 -4.37
CA PHE A 234 20.45 -10.79 -3.66
C PHE A 234 20.30 -11.17 -2.17
N ASP A 235 19.11 -11.04 -1.60
CA ASP A 235 18.80 -11.26 -0.17
C ASP A 235 17.60 -12.22 0.02
N TYR A 236 17.15 -12.41 1.26
CA TYR A 236 16.05 -13.30 1.63
C TYR A 236 14.66 -12.73 1.34
N PRO A 237 14.28 -11.51 1.75
CA PRO A 237 12.86 -11.10 1.75
C PRO A 237 12.34 -10.71 0.36
N ILE A 238 11.30 -11.41 -0.09
CA ILE A 238 10.69 -11.26 -1.42
C ILE A 238 9.35 -10.54 -1.30
N LEU A 239 8.52 -10.98 -0.35
CA LEU A 239 7.18 -10.44 -0.12
C LEU A 239 6.88 -10.33 1.37
N PHE A 240 6.48 -9.13 1.80
CA PHE A 240 5.86 -8.91 3.10
C PHE A 240 4.40 -8.52 2.88
N ALA A 241 3.46 -9.10 3.61
CA ALA A 241 2.07 -8.69 3.55
C ALA A 241 1.38 -8.72 4.91
N ARG A 242 0.76 -7.60 5.29
CA ARG A 242 -0.10 -7.46 6.46
C ARG A 242 -1.53 -7.13 6.04
N SER A 243 -2.50 -7.77 6.69
CA SER A 243 -3.93 -7.42 6.59
C SER A 243 -4.46 -7.44 5.14
N VAL A 244 -4.20 -8.55 4.42
CA VAL A 244 -4.69 -8.75 3.04
C VAL A 244 -5.67 -9.92 2.95
N ASN A 245 -6.81 -9.73 2.28
CA ASN A 245 -7.71 -10.81 1.87
C ASN A 245 -7.62 -11.09 0.36
N GLY A 246 -7.18 -12.29 -0.03
CA GLY A 246 -7.05 -12.67 -1.44
C GLY A 246 -5.73 -12.15 -2.01
N LEU A 247 -4.63 -12.77 -1.59
CA LEU A 247 -3.28 -12.48 -2.10
C LEU A 247 -2.81 -13.66 -2.95
N THR A 248 -2.38 -13.40 -4.18
CA THR A 248 -1.81 -14.41 -5.07
C THR A 248 -0.38 -14.04 -5.41
N PHE A 249 0.56 -14.96 -5.15
CA PHE A 249 1.96 -14.87 -5.58
C PHE A 249 2.28 -16.09 -6.45
N SER A 250 2.16 -15.95 -7.77
CA SER A 250 2.16 -17.10 -8.67
C SER A 250 2.93 -16.92 -9.97
N SER A 251 3.53 -18.00 -10.49
CA SER A 251 4.18 -18.02 -11.81
C SER A 251 5.33 -17.01 -11.96
N ASN A 252 5.88 -16.51 -10.85
CA ASN A 252 7.03 -15.62 -10.88
C ASN A 252 8.33 -16.42 -11.07
N THR A 253 9.35 -15.81 -11.68
CA THR A 253 10.70 -16.38 -11.77
C THR A 253 11.59 -15.70 -10.73
N LEU A 254 12.14 -16.48 -9.81
CA LEU A 254 13.00 -16.02 -8.72
C LEU A 254 14.43 -16.47 -9.04
N ILE A 255 15.31 -15.51 -9.29
CA ILE A 255 16.68 -15.73 -9.76
C ILE A 255 17.63 -15.25 -8.67
N ARG A 256 18.57 -16.11 -8.26
CA ARG A 256 19.63 -15.72 -7.34
C ARG A 256 20.59 -14.73 -8.03
N ASP A 257 20.85 -13.61 -7.39
CA ASP A 257 21.86 -12.62 -7.83
C ASP A 257 22.92 -12.42 -6.74
N THR A 258 24.22 -12.46 -7.06
CA THR A 258 25.30 -12.36 -6.04
C THR A 258 26.01 -11.01 -6.03
N THR A 259 25.47 -9.98 -6.70
CA THR A 259 26.09 -8.65 -6.80
C THR A 259 26.25 -8.00 -5.44
N TYR A 260 25.27 -8.15 -4.55
CA TYR A 260 25.31 -7.68 -3.17
C TYR A 260 25.31 -8.84 -2.16
N GLN A 261 25.89 -8.56 -0.99
CA GLN A 261 25.81 -9.48 0.15
C GLN A 261 24.45 -9.32 0.85
N PRO A 262 23.80 -10.42 1.28
CA PRO A 262 22.60 -10.34 2.10
C PRO A 262 22.85 -9.54 3.39
N TYR A 263 21.99 -8.57 3.69
CA TYR A 263 22.09 -7.68 4.84
C TYR A 263 20.82 -7.66 5.69
N HIS A 264 19.66 -7.93 5.09
CA HIS A 264 18.37 -7.74 5.73
C HIS A 264 18.21 -8.66 6.94
N TYR A 265 17.61 -8.16 8.01
CA TYR A 265 17.51 -8.88 9.28
C TYR A 265 16.52 -10.06 9.21
N ARG A 266 15.43 -9.93 8.42
CA ARG A 266 14.53 -11.04 8.09
C ARG A 266 15.20 -12.06 7.19
N LYS A 267 15.04 -13.34 7.52
CA LYS A 267 15.60 -14.48 6.76
C LYS A 267 14.51 -15.35 6.14
N GLU A 268 13.27 -14.89 6.22
CA GLU A 268 12.10 -15.42 5.56
C GLU A 268 12.00 -14.87 4.13
N GLY A 269 11.53 -15.69 3.19
CA GLY A 269 11.23 -15.23 1.83
C GLY A 269 9.89 -14.53 1.73
N ILE A 270 8.88 -15.08 2.40
CA ILE A 270 7.53 -14.51 2.45
C ILE A 270 7.09 -14.42 3.91
N THR A 271 6.64 -13.24 4.33
CA THR A 271 6.05 -13.02 5.66
C THR A 271 4.62 -12.54 5.50
N LEU A 272 3.68 -13.22 6.18
CA LEU A 272 2.25 -12.95 6.10
C LEU A 272 1.71 -12.71 7.51
N GLU A 273 1.15 -11.52 7.76
CA GLU A 273 0.55 -11.15 9.04
C GLU A 273 -0.94 -10.85 8.87
N ALA A 274 -1.80 -11.48 9.66
CA ALA A 274 -3.25 -11.23 9.66
C ALA A 274 -3.90 -11.31 8.27
N CYS A 275 -3.33 -12.12 7.36
CA CYS A 275 -3.84 -12.30 5.99
C CYS A 275 -4.89 -13.41 5.93
N LYS A 276 -5.64 -13.44 4.82
CA LYS A 276 -6.64 -14.46 4.52
C LYS A 276 -6.63 -14.81 3.02
N SER A 277 -6.93 -16.06 2.68
CA SER A 277 -7.06 -16.53 1.29
C SER A 277 -5.79 -16.28 0.46
N VAL A 278 -4.64 -16.73 0.96
CA VAL A 278 -3.34 -16.55 0.30
C VAL A 278 -3.03 -17.78 -0.58
N VAL A 279 -2.58 -17.53 -1.81
CA VAL A 279 -2.17 -18.57 -2.76
C VAL A 279 -0.73 -18.32 -3.22
N ILE A 280 0.14 -19.30 -3.00
CA ILE A 280 1.52 -19.30 -3.49
C ILE A 280 1.68 -20.51 -4.40
N SER A 281 1.98 -20.30 -5.68
CA SER A 281 1.96 -21.38 -6.66
C SER A 281 2.87 -21.17 -7.86
N ASN A 282 3.39 -22.25 -8.44
CA ASN A 282 4.03 -22.25 -9.76
C ASN A 282 5.23 -21.28 -9.95
N ASN A 283 5.88 -20.82 -8.88
CA ASN A 283 7.05 -19.91 -9.00
C ASN A 283 8.33 -20.66 -9.41
N LYS A 284 8.95 -20.29 -10.53
CA LYS A 284 10.21 -20.90 -10.98
C LYS A 284 11.38 -20.36 -10.17
N ILE A 285 12.35 -21.21 -9.83
CA ILE A 285 13.55 -20.84 -9.09
C ILE A 285 14.77 -21.12 -9.94
N GLU A 286 15.70 -20.16 -10.00
CA GLU A 286 16.98 -20.29 -10.70
C GLU A 286 18.13 -19.93 -9.75
N GLY A 287 19.03 -20.88 -9.54
CA GLY A 287 20.14 -20.75 -8.58
C GLY A 287 19.72 -20.88 -7.12
N ASP A 288 20.62 -20.51 -6.22
CA ASP A 288 20.47 -20.67 -4.77
C ASP A 288 19.71 -19.51 -4.11
N VAL A 289 18.45 -19.30 -4.52
CA VAL A 289 17.59 -18.28 -3.88
C VAL A 289 17.44 -18.59 -2.39
N LEU A 290 17.65 -17.56 -1.57
CA LEU A 290 17.83 -17.68 -0.12
C LEU A 290 16.48 -17.75 0.64
N GLY A 291 15.50 -16.94 0.24
CA GLY A 291 14.19 -16.79 0.89
C GLY A 291 13.24 -17.97 0.71
N ARG A 292 13.54 -19.13 1.29
CA ARG A 292 12.75 -20.38 1.13
C ARG A 292 11.56 -20.49 2.09
N ILE A 293 11.59 -19.74 3.18
CA ILE A 293 10.63 -19.90 4.28
C ILE A 293 9.47 -18.94 4.12
N VAL A 294 8.26 -19.47 4.29
CA VAL A 294 7.02 -18.71 4.44
C VAL A 294 6.66 -18.69 5.92
N THR A 295 6.58 -17.51 6.52
CA THR A 295 6.15 -17.35 7.92
C THR A 295 4.78 -16.71 7.96
N ILE A 296 3.95 -17.19 8.89
CA ILE A 296 2.61 -16.66 9.13
C ILE A 296 2.48 -16.18 10.57
N GLU A 297 1.77 -15.07 10.76
CA GLU A 297 1.53 -14.44 12.06
C GLU A 297 0.08 -13.98 12.16
N LYS A 298 -0.56 -14.13 13.33
CA LYS A 298 -1.96 -13.72 13.57
C LYS A 298 -2.97 -14.25 12.53
N MET A 299 -2.68 -15.42 11.96
CA MET A 299 -3.50 -16.10 10.96
C MET A 299 -3.36 -17.62 11.09
N LYS A 300 -4.23 -18.40 10.43
CA LYS A 300 -4.20 -19.86 10.51
C LYS A 300 -3.42 -20.44 9.32
N PRO A 301 -2.76 -21.61 9.48
CA PRO A 301 -2.15 -22.32 8.37
C PRO A 301 -3.11 -22.60 7.20
N SER A 302 -4.40 -22.83 7.49
CA SER A 302 -5.45 -23.04 6.47
C SER A 302 -5.71 -21.83 5.57
N ASP A 303 -5.26 -20.64 5.97
CA ASP A 303 -5.40 -19.41 5.18
C ASP A 303 -4.34 -19.28 4.08
N VAL A 304 -3.36 -20.19 4.05
CA VAL A 304 -2.29 -20.22 3.03
C VAL A 304 -2.32 -21.54 2.28
N LYS A 305 -2.46 -21.46 0.96
CA LYS A 305 -2.33 -22.60 0.05
C LYS A 305 -1.03 -22.47 -0.73
N ILE A 306 -0.09 -23.38 -0.45
CA ILE A 306 1.15 -23.54 -1.22
C ILE A 306 0.99 -24.78 -2.11
N SER A 307 0.79 -24.60 -3.42
CA SER A 307 0.61 -25.72 -4.35
C SER A 307 1.94 -26.14 -5.01
N LYS A 308 2.00 -27.38 -5.52
CA LYS A 308 3.17 -28.11 -6.07
C LYS A 308 4.28 -27.23 -6.66
N ASN A 309 5.08 -26.66 -5.78
CA ASN A 309 6.34 -26.02 -6.09
C ASN A 309 7.20 -26.09 -4.80
N PRO A 310 8.18 -27.02 -4.74
CA PRO A 310 8.79 -27.46 -3.47
C PRO A 310 9.76 -26.44 -2.84
N PHE A 311 9.88 -25.25 -3.40
CA PHE A 311 10.78 -24.20 -2.89
C PHE A 311 10.27 -23.57 -1.60
N PHE A 312 9.07 -23.00 -1.64
CA PHE A 312 8.48 -22.33 -0.49
C PHE A 312 7.96 -23.35 0.51
N LYS A 313 8.41 -23.22 1.76
CA LYS A 313 7.98 -24.09 2.86
C LYS A 313 7.40 -23.24 3.97
N LEU A 314 6.19 -23.57 4.40
CA LEU A 314 5.59 -22.96 5.59
C LEU A 314 6.46 -23.32 6.81
N LYS A 315 6.86 -22.30 7.58
CA LYS A 315 7.55 -22.45 8.85
C LYS A 315 6.66 -23.29 9.77
N LYS A 316 7.22 -24.37 10.31
CA LYS A 316 6.54 -25.24 11.26
C LYS A 316 6.40 -24.56 12.61
#